data_AF-A0A847LL90-F1
#
_entry.id   AF-A0A847LL90-F1
#
_cell.length_a   1.000
_cell.length_b   1.000
_cell.length_c   1.000
_cell.angle_alpha   90.00
_cell.angle_beta   90.00
_cell.angle_gamma   90.00
#
_symmetry.space_group_name_H-M   'P 1'
#
loop_
_entity.id
_entity.type
_entity.pdbx_description
1 polymer ?
#
loop_
_entity_poly.entity_id
_entity_poly.type
_entity_poly.pdbx_seq_one_letter_code
_entity_poly.pdbx_strand_id
1 'polypeptide(L)'
;MKQNSHGWVLVWGLLALFAVGCGGGGGGGDGAVTLPATNTTIAGQVTVPSVTATGIVSSIAETNDAALLEKLATGGTCTVNGQSYAFSLATATRYYQVTDVPPAGSYDVRLKYQNLELRTTFAGGSSFNYSKNINIDSTVKAWIIEKYAFTPAQMSSWEIDQTYVDGLAQKFQTWLQTPTIDFTKFQSDWAGELASLTANVPVGSLTSDLTPAVDLTGKWKGTNCIFYNLNLYGERAYKVTADVTMDLKQNGRSVTGVMDIYPRSQERLPGIDLGVPEPEHHSSIDGTISSTRFSFTVGKGEKWEFQCLSRSMRGKVSNLDLNYFLGVESEEGAFLLIME
;
A
#
# COMPACT_ATOMS: atom_id res chain seq x y z
N MET A 1 -14.17 -39.28 45.49
CA MET A 1 -12.72 -39.52 45.69
C MET A 1 -11.97 -39.03 44.46
N LYS A 2 -11.04 -38.08 44.66
CA LYS A 2 -10.04 -37.49 43.71
C LYS A 2 -10.64 -36.79 42.48
N GLN A 3 -10.71 -35.46 42.36
CA GLN A 3 -9.76 -34.37 42.61
C GLN A 3 -8.45 -34.48 41.81
N ASN A 4 -8.31 -33.61 40.81
CA ASN A 4 -7.13 -32.81 40.39
C ASN A 4 -7.41 -32.27 38.96
N SER A 5 -7.76 -31.00 38.76
CA SER A 5 -6.98 -29.74 38.91
C SER A 5 -6.18 -29.37 37.64
N HIS A 6 -6.61 -28.26 37.03
CA HIS A 6 -5.89 -27.19 36.33
C HIS A 6 -4.56 -27.44 35.61
N GLY A 7 -4.45 -26.83 34.42
CA GLY A 7 -3.16 -26.51 33.81
C GLY A 7 -3.31 -25.73 32.50
N TRP A 8 -3.63 -24.44 32.61
CA TRP A 8 -3.47 -23.47 31.51
C TRP A 8 -1.97 -23.32 31.24
N VAL A 9 -1.53 -23.57 30.00
CA VAL A 9 -0.16 -23.26 29.59
C VAL A 9 -0.14 -21.83 29.07
N LEU A 10 0.13 -20.90 30.00
CA LEU A 10 0.71 -19.59 29.69
C LEU A 10 2.15 -19.82 29.22
N VAL A 11 2.45 -19.54 27.94
CA VAL A 11 3.83 -19.42 27.48
C VAL A 11 4.26 -17.98 27.68
N TRP A 12 4.85 -17.71 28.85
CA TRP A 12 5.73 -16.56 29.07
C TRP A 12 7.17 -16.97 28.74
N GLY A 13 7.86 -16.12 27.99
CA GLY A 13 9.31 -15.99 28.08
C GLY A 13 10.10 -16.46 26.86
N LEU A 14 10.57 -15.50 26.07
CA LEU A 14 12.00 -15.44 25.81
C LEU A 14 12.46 -13.98 25.96
N LEU A 15 13.12 -13.71 27.08
CA LEU A 15 14.01 -12.57 27.25
C LEU A 15 15.17 -12.71 26.25
N ALA A 16 15.33 -11.73 25.37
CA ALA A 16 16.64 -11.49 24.76
C ALA A 16 17.38 -10.47 25.63
N LEU A 17 18.44 -10.95 26.27
CA LEU A 17 19.39 -10.16 27.04
C LEU A 17 19.95 -9.01 26.22
N PHE A 18 19.79 -7.78 26.72
CA PHE A 18 20.69 -6.69 26.35
C PHE A 18 22.06 -7.01 26.93
N ALA A 19 23.00 -7.36 26.05
CA ALA A 19 24.40 -7.47 26.42
C ALA A 19 24.90 -6.09 26.85
N VAL A 20 25.34 -6.03 28.11
CA VAL A 20 26.13 -4.96 28.70
C VAL A 20 27.47 -4.93 27.97
N GLY A 21 27.68 -3.91 27.13
CA GLY A 21 28.99 -3.53 26.61
C GLY A 21 29.50 -2.31 27.39
N CYS A 22 30.26 -2.55 28.45
CA CYS A 22 31.02 -1.54 29.18
C CYS A 22 32.50 -1.64 28.80
N GLY A 23 33.16 -0.51 28.56
CA GLY A 23 34.60 -0.35 28.25
C GLY A 23 34.84 -0.14 26.76
N GLY A 24 35.08 1.07 26.26
CA GLY A 24 36.21 1.96 26.55
C GLY A 24 37.22 1.79 25.40
N GLY A 25 37.79 2.79 24.75
CA GLY A 25 37.74 4.24 24.81
C GLY A 25 38.67 4.73 23.69
N GLY A 26 38.61 6.03 23.36
CA GLY A 26 39.73 6.71 22.71
C GLY A 26 39.46 7.25 21.30
N GLY A 27 39.46 8.58 21.22
CA GLY A 27 40.25 9.25 20.20
C GLY A 27 39.50 9.92 19.05
N GLY A 28 39.03 11.14 19.32
CA GLY A 28 39.36 12.31 18.49
C GLY A 28 38.64 12.48 17.14
N GLY A 29 38.06 13.66 16.97
CA GLY A 29 37.81 14.23 15.65
C GLY A 29 36.34 14.52 15.38
N ASP A 30 36.05 15.81 15.30
CA ASP A 30 34.86 16.43 14.75
C ASP A 30 33.55 16.27 15.52
N GLY A 31 33.21 17.37 16.20
CA GLY A 31 31.90 17.62 16.80
C GLY A 31 30.80 17.69 15.74
N ALA A 32 30.40 16.53 15.23
CA ALA A 32 29.02 16.33 14.86
C ALA A 32 28.21 16.45 16.15
N VAL A 33 27.61 17.61 16.37
CA VAL A 33 26.49 17.74 17.31
C VAL A 33 25.44 16.76 16.80
N THR A 34 25.42 15.55 17.35
CA THR A 34 24.26 14.66 17.23
C THR A 34 23.14 15.37 17.97
N LEU A 35 22.33 16.10 17.20
CA LEU A 35 21.04 16.60 17.67
C LEU A 35 20.34 15.42 18.36
N PRO A 36 19.80 15.58 19.58
CA PRO A 36 19.09 14.50 20.24
C PRO A 36 18.02 13.99 19.29
N ALA A 37 17.89 12.66 19.20
CA ALA A 37 16.89 12.05 18.33
C ALA A 37 15.53 12.64 18.69
N THR A 38 14.98 13.50 17.82
CA THR A 38 13.74 14.20 18.10
C THR A 38 12.65 13.15 18.20
N ASN A 39 11.92 13.15 19.32
CA ASN A 39 10.79 12.25 19.47
C ASN A 39 9.80 12.44 18.31
N THR A 40 9.14 11.35 17.96
CA THR A 40 8.18 11.26 16.89
C THR A 40 6.77 11.56 17.40
N THR A 41 6.00 12.25 16.57
CA THR A 41 4.54 12.34 16.69
C THR A 41 3.87 11.41 15.68
N ILE A 42 2.87 10.65 16.12
CA ILE A 42 2.04 9.80 15.27
C ILE A 42 0.60 10.28 15.40
N ALA A 43 -0.03 10.58 14.26
CA ALA A 43 -1.38 11.13 14.25
C ALA A 43 -2.18 10.63 13.04
N GLY A 44 -3.49 10.85 13.03
CA GLY A 44 -4.34 10.46 11.91
C GLY A 44 -5.81 10.48 12.28
N GLN A 45 -6.66 9.87 11.44
CA GLN A 45 -8.08 9.70 11.75
C GLN A 45 -8.37 8.31 12.32
N VAL A 46 -9.26 8.25 13.29
CA VAL A 46 -9.84 7.00 13.83
C VAL A 46 -11.24 6.79 13.25
N THR A 47 -11.46 5.68 12.57
CA THR A 47 -12.80 5.23 12.20
C THR A 47 -13.19 4.07 13.10
N VAL A 48 -14.17 4.30 13.98
CA VAL A 48 -14.69 3.23 14.85
C VAL A 48 -15.79 2.44 14.12
N PRO A 49 -15.79 1.10 14.20
CA PRO A 49 -16.81 0.29 13.56
C PRO A 49 -18.13 0.30 14.33
N SER A 50 -19.21 -0.11 13.67
CA SER A 50 -20.42 -0.53 14.39
C SER A 50 -20.15 -1.87 15.10
N VAL A 51 -20.65 -2.00 16.33
CA VAL A 51 -20.44 -3.17 17.18
C VAL A 51 -21.74 -3.52 17.89
N THR A 52 -22.39 -4.61 17.54
CA THR A 52 -23.58 -5.11 18.27
C THR A 52 -23.21 -6.22 19.27
N ALA A 53 -21.99 -6.76 19.17
CA ALA A 53 -21.42 -7.76 20.05
C ALA A 53 -21.17 -7.20 21.46
N THR A 54 -22.13 -7.40 22.37
CA THR A 54 -22.05 -6.85 23.74
C THR A 54 -20.90 -7.41 24.58
N GLY A 55 -20.35 -8.57 24.20
CA GLY A 55 -19.15 -9.14 24.80
C GLY A 55 -17.84 -8.44 24.41
N ILE A 56 -17.87 -7.53 23.43
CA ILE A 56 -16.71 -6.76 22.96
C ILE A 56 -16.75 -5.34 23.54
N VAL A 57 -17.82 -4.61 23.24
CA VAL A 57 -18.14 -3.30 23.81
C VAL A 57 -19.66 -3.18 23.97
N SER A 58 -20.12 -2.23 24.79
CA SER A 58 -21.55 -1.88 24.84
C SER A 58 -22.09 -1.60 23.43
N SER A 59 -23.23 -2.19 23.04
CA SER A 59 -23.78 -2.12 21.67
C SER A 59 -23.79 -0.70 21.07
N ILE A 60 -23.27 -0.57 19.85
CA ILE A 60 -23.11 0.62 19.03
C ILE A 60 -23.64 0.32 17.62
N ALA A 61 -24.71 0.99 17.21
CA ALA A 61 -25.42 0.66 15.97
C ALA A 61 -24.70 1.15 14.70
N GLU A 62 -23.98 2.26 14.77
CA GLU A 62 -23.45 2.95 13.60
C GLU A 62 -21.91 3.03 13.59
N THR A 63 -21.34 3.00 12.38
CA THR A 63 -19.92 3.32 12.19
C THR A 63 -19.69 4.79 12.50
N ASN A 64 -18.57 5.12 13.16
CA ASN A 64 -18.27 6.46 13.68
C ASN A 64 -19.28 7.00 14.70
N ASP A 65 -19.91 6.10 15.45
CA ASP A 65 -20.77 6.48 16.55
C ASP A 65 -20.06 7.42 17.53
N ALA A 66 -20.70 8.55 17.81
CA ALA A 66 -20.15 9.61 18.65
C ALA A 66 -19.95 9.14 20.10
N ALA A 67 -20.81 8.25 20.61
CA ALA A 67 -20.70 7.76 21.99
C ALA A 67 -19.53 6.78 22.15
N LEU A 68 -19.24 5.94 21.15
CA LEU A 68 -18.04 5.10 21.16
C LEU A 68 -16.76 5.95 21.04
N LEU A 69 -16.74 6.95 20.17
CA LEU A 69 -15.61 7.87 20.05
C LEU A 69 -15.35 8.63 21.35
N GLU A 70 -16.40 9.11 22.03
CA GLU A 70 -16.29 9.80 23.33
C GLU A 70 -15.76 8.85 24.42
N LYS A 71 -16.26 7.60 24.47
CA LYS A 71 -15.78 6.57 25.39
C LYS A 71 -14.31 6.22 25.14
N LEU A 72 -13.90 6.13 23.87
CA LEU A 72 -12.52 5.90 23.50
C LEU A 72 -11.64 7.10 23.89
N ALA A 73 -12.09 8.32 23.67
CA ALA A 73 -11.35 9.54 24.00
C ALA A 73 -11.15 9.72 25.52
N THR A 74 -12.14 9.36 26.33
CA THR A 74 -12.14 9.59 27.78
C THR A 74 -11.65 8.39 28.61
N GLY A 75 -11.85 7.17 28.13
CA GLY A 75 -11.55 5.93 28.85
C GLY A 75 -10.78 4.89 28.05
N GLY A 76 -10.35 5.21 26.83
CA GLY A 76 -9.48 4.37 26.03
C GLY A 76 -8.03 4.39 26.52
N THR A 77 -7.25 3.43 26.03
CA THR A 77 -5.81 3.34 26.25
C THR A 77 -5.08 3.32 24.92
N CYS A 78 -3.90 3.93 24.87
CA CYS A 78 -3.01 3.87 23.72
C CYS A 78 -1.69 3.21 24.11
N THR A 79 -1.23 2.30 23.25
CA THR A 79 0.14 1.78 23.31
C THR A 79 0.84 1.97 21.98
N VAL A 80 2.14 2.25 22.03
CA VAL A 80 3.02 2.23 20.86
C VAL A 80 4.16 1.26 21.16
N ASN A 81 4.32 0.23 20.33
CA ASN A 81 5.29 -0.85 20.53
C ASN A 81 5.18 -1.48 21.94
N GLY A 82 3.95 -1.64 22.44
CA GLY A 82 3.65 -2.23 23.75
C GLY A 82 3.87 -1.30 24.96
N GLN A 83 4.42 -0.10 24.77
CA GLN A 83 4.56 0.90 25.82
C GLN A 83 3.33 1.82 25.86
N SER A 84 2.88 2.20 27.05
CA SER A 84 1.70 3.06 27.20
C SER A 84 2.04 4.52 26.94
N TYR A 85 1.18 5.20 26.17
CA TYR A 85 1.30 6.63 25.88
C TYR A 85 0.00 7.36 26.15
N ALA A 86 0.12 8.61 26.60
CA ALA A 86 -1.01 9.54 26.52
C ALA A 86 -1.32 9.81 25.05
N PHE A 87 -2.61 9.86 24.73
CA PHE A 87 -3.08 10.24 23.40
C PHE A 87 -4.23 11.23 23.53
N SER A 88 -4.42 12.06 22.51
CA SER A 88 -5.62 12.87 22.36
C SER A 88 -6.48 12.31 21.23
N LEU A 89 -7.80 12.45 21.34
CA LEU A 89 -8.76 12.11 20.30
C LEU A 89 -9.84 13.20 20.25
N ALA A 90 -9.84 13.98 19.18
CA ALA A 90 -10.89 14.97 18.92
C ALA A 90 -12.09 14.26 18.27
N THR A 91 -13.14 13.99 19.03
CA THR A 91 -14.30 13.19 18.58
C THR A 91 -15.01 13.78 17.36
N ALA A 92 -15.10 15.12 17.26
CA ALA A 92 -15.71 15.81 16.14
C ALA A 92 -14.96 15.63 14.81
N THR A 93 -13.62 15.67 14.84
CA THR A 93 -12.78 15.51 13.63
C THR A 93 -12.27 14.08 13.45
N ARG A 94 -12.46 13.24 14.48
CA ARG A 94 -11.91 11.89 14.64
C ARG A 94 -10.38 11.85 14.63
N TYR A 95 -9.75 13.00 14.86
CA TYR A 95 -8.30 13.12 14.78
C TYR A 95 -7.67 12.66 16.09
N TYR A 96 -6.77 11.69 16.02
CA TYR A 96 -5.96 11.27 17.15
C TYR A 96 -4.52 11.72 17.02
N GLN A 97 -3.85 11.87 18.16
CA GLN A 97 -2.43 12.19 18.21
C GLN A 97 -1.76 11.51 19.41
N VAL A 98 -0.58 10.96 19.17
CA VAL A 98 0.37 10.46 20.17
C VAL A 98 1.67 11.23 19.97
N THR A 99 2.20 11.81 21.04
CA THR A 99 3.43 12.63 21.01
C THR A 99 4.51 11.97 21.85
N ASP A 100 5.74 12.46 21.72
CA ASP A 100 6.89 12.02 22.50
C ASP A 100 7.22 10.51 22.37
N VAL A 101 6.96 9.94 21.19
CA VAL A 101 7.29 8.54 20.90
C VAL A 101 8.76 8.44 20.47
N PRO A 102 9.61 7.61 21.11
CA PRO A 102 10.99 7.43 20.69
C PRO A 102 11.09 6.92 19.24
N PRO A 103 12.11 7.35 18.47
CA PRO A 103 12.37 6.82 17.14
C PRO A 103 12.55 5.29 17.14
N ALA A 104 11.88 4.60 16.24
CA ALA A 104 11.94 3.15 16.09
C ALA A 104 11.93 2.74 14.61
N GLY A 105 12.47 1.56 14.30
CA GLY A 105 12.44 1.01 12.93
C GLY A 105 11.02 0.67 12.46
N SER A 106 10.08 0.48 13.38
CA SER A 106 8.66 0.30 13.10
C SER A 106 7.82 0.72 14.29
N TYR A 107 6.56 1.02 14.04
CA TYR A 107 5.59 1.39 15.05
C TYR A 107 4.34 0.52 14.93
N ASP A 108 3.91 -0.02 16.06
CA ASP A 108 2.61 -0.69 16.26
C ASP A 108 1.81 0.15 17.25
N VAL A 109 0.84 0.91 16.73
CA VAL A 109 -0.01 1.80 17.52
C VAL A 109 -1.34 1.10 17.76
N ARG A 110 -1.71 0.90 19.03
CA ARG A 110 -2.96 0.25 19.43
C ARG A 110 -3.81 1.19 20.28
N LEU A 111 -5.05 1.39 19.87
CA LEU A 111 -6.10 2.04 20.65
C LEU A 111 -7.06 0.97 21.16
N LYS A 112 -7.26 0.93 22.47
CA LYS A 112 -8.10 -0.08 23.11
C LYS A 112 -9.14 0.55 24.01
N TYR A 113 -10.38 0.11 23.89
CA TYR A 113 -11.46 0.40 24.82
C TYR A 113 -12.22 -0.89 25.11
N GLN A 114 -12.25 -1.30 26.39
CA GLN A 114 -12.73 -2.62 26.81
C GLN A 114 -12.04 -3.74 25.99
N ASN A 115 -12.81 -4.58 25.29
CA ASN A 115 -12.28 -5.67 24.46
C ASN A 115 -12.13 -5.28 22.97
N LEU A 116 -12.52 -4.07 22.57
CA LEU A 116 -12.27 -3.56 21.21
C LEU A 116 -10.84 -3.02 21.12
N GLU A 117 -10.06 -3.57 20.19
CA GLU A 117 -8.73 -3.09 19.83
C GLU A 117 -8.73 -2.67 18.36
N LEU A 118 -8.35 -1.42 18.10
CA LEU A 118 -8.06 -0.90 16.77
C LEU A 118 -6.58 -0.54 16.72
N ARG A 119 -5.91 -0.87 15.62
CA ARG A 119 -4.47 -0.68 15.51
C ARG A 119 -4.00 -0.34 14.10
N THR A 120 -2.78 0.13 14.01
CA THR A 120 -2.06 0.34 12.76
C THR A 120 -0.58 0.04 12.97
N THR A 121 0.03 -0.64 12.00
CA THR A 121 1.46 -0.98 12.03
C THR A 121 2.12 -0.47 10.77
N PHE A 122 3.29 0.15 10.90
CA PHE A 122 4.03 0.71 9.78
C PHE A 122 5.54 0.77 10.03
N ALA A 123 6.32 0.81 8.96
CA ALA A 123 7.75 1.06 9.02
C ALA A 123 8.03 2.50 9.50
N GLY A 124 9.00 2.63 10.40
CA GLY A 124 9.57 3.92 10.76
C GLY A 124 10.61 4.37 9.74
N GLY A 125 11.20 5.53 9.99
CA GLY A 125 12.19 6.17 9.14
C GLY A 125 12.71 7.45 9.77
N SER A 126 13.28 8.34 8.96
CA SER A 126 13.82 9.63 9.42
C SER A 126 12.75 10.69 9.69
N SER A 127 11.46 10.37 9.54
CA SER A 127 10.39 11.33 9.81
C SER A 127 10.13 11.47 11.32
N PHE A 128 9.90 12.71 11.73
CA PHE A 128 9.47 13.05 13.09
C PHE A 128 7.94 13.12 13.21
N ASN A 129 7.22 13.06 12.09
CA ASN A 129 5.75 13.07 12.04
C ASN A 129 5.23 11.98 11.12
N TYR A 130 4.33 11.14 11.61
CA TYR A 130 3.65 10.12 10.81
C TYR A 130 2.14 10.37 10.81
N SER A 131 1.54 10.35 9.61
CA SER A 131 0.10 10.39 9.42
C SER A 131 -0.42 9.00 9.08
N LYS A 132 -1.08 8.33 10.04
CA LYS A 132 -1.57 6.95 9.92
C LYS A 132 -2.97 6.83 10.48
N ASN A 133 -3.92 6.44 9.64
CA ASN A 133 -5.30 6.21 10.07
C ASN A 133 -5.43 4.88 10.83
N ILE A 134 -6.39 4.82 11.74
CA ILE A 134 -6.75 3.63 12.52
C ILE A 134 -8.21 3.27 12.22
N ASN A 135 -8.43 2.11 11.62
CA ASN A 135 -9.74 1.56 11.29
C ASN A 135 -9.66 0.02 11.26
N ILE A 136 -10.72 -0.67 10.83
CA ILE A 136 -10.69 -2.14 10.70
C ILE A 136 -9.61 -2.57 9.71
N ASP A 137 -9.52 -1.95 8.53
CA ASP A 137 -8.56 -2.37 7.50
C ASP A 137 -7.11 -2.25 7.99
N SER A 138 -6.76 -1.15 8.66
CA SER A 138 -5.43 -0.98 9.25
C SER A 138 -5.18 -1.99 10.37
N THR A 139 -6.23 -2.33 11.13
CA THR A 139 -6.18 -3.34 12.20
C THR A 139 -5.89 -4.72 11.61
N VAL A 140 -6.62 -5.11 10.57
CA VAL A 140 -6.43 -6.36 9.83
C VAL A 140 -5.05 -6.41 9.21
N LYS A 141 -4.62 -5.35 8.52
CA LYS A 141 -3.26 -5.25 7.95
C LYS A 141 -2.19 -5.45 9.02
N ALA A 142 -2.33 -4.79 10.17
CA ALA A 142 -1.39 -4.94 11.28
C ALA A 142 -1.34 -6.39 11.82
N TRP A 143 -2.48 -7.07 11.92
CA TRP A 143 -2.53 -8.49 12.30
C TRP A 143 -1.87 -9.41 11.27
N ILE A 144 -2.06 -9.16 9.97
CA ILE A 144 -1.37 -9.91 8.91
C ILE A 144 0.15 -9.71 9.02
N ILE A 145 0.60 -8.45 9.14
CA ILE A 145 2.02 -8.08 9.31
C ILE A 145 2.63 -8.84 10.51
N GLU A 146 1.95 -8.85 11.64
CA GLU A 146 2.38 -9.56 12.85
C GLU A 146 2.43 -11.08 12.61
N LYS A 147 1.38 -11.64 12.00
CA LYS A 147 1.24 -13.08 11.78
C LYS A 147 2.30 -13.64 10.82
N TYR A 148 2.68 -12.87 9.80
CA TYR A 148 3.75 -13.22 8.87
C TYR A 148 5.13 -12.71 9.29
N ALA A 149 5.23 -12.02 10.43
CA ALA A 149 6.47 -11.47 10.98
C ALA A 149 7.24 -10.58 9.98
N PHE A 150 6.56 -9.63 9.34
CA PHE A 150 7.22 -8.72 8.40
C PHE A 150 8.26 -7.85 9.10
N THR A 151 9.43 -7.76 8.48
CA THR A 151 10.50 -6.85 8.90
C THR A 151 10.14 -5.39 8.58
N PRO A 152 10.78 -4.40 9.25
CA PRO A 152 10.68 -2.99 8.87
C PRO A 152 10.95 -2.72 7.38
N ALA A 153 11.94 -3.40 6.80
CA ALA A 153 12.23 -3.29 5.38
C ALA A 153 11.03 -3.72 4.53
N GLN A 154 10.47 -4.91 4.79
CA GLN A 154 9.28 -5.41 4.09
C GLN A 154 8.06 -4.50 4.30
N MET A 155 7.86 -3.95 5.50
CA MET A 155 6.77 -2.98 5.73
C MET A 155 6.95 -1.67 4.97
N SER A 156 8.20 -1.29 4.65
CA SER A 156 8.50 -0.09 3.86
C SER A 156 8.42 -0.33 2.35
N SER A 157 8.61 -1.58 1.93
CA SER A 157 8.81 -1.92 0.53
C SER A 157 7.74 -2.82 -0.05
N TRP A 158 6.88 -3.45 0.74
CA TRP A 158 5.86 -4.37 0.26
C TRP A 158 4.47 -3.86 0.61
N GLU A 159 3.51 -4.18 -0.25
CA GLU A 159 2.09 -3.97 0.01
C GLU A 159 1.39 -5.31 0.08
N ILE A 160 0.53 -5.48 1.09
CA ILE A 160 -0.38 -6.62 1.20
C ILE A 160 -1.51 -6.41 0.21
N ASP A 161 -1.79 -7.43 -0.62
CA ASP A 161 -2.92 -7.42 -1.55
C ASP A 161 -4.21 -7.11 -0.79
N GLN A 162 -4.86 -6.03 -1.23
CA GLN A 162 -6.04 -5.47 -0.59
C GLN A 162 -7.21 -6.48 -0.56
N THR A 163 -7.27 -7.43 -1.49
CA THR A 163 -8.30 -8.49 -1.51
C THR A 163 -8.29 -9.32 -0.22
N TYR A 164 -7.11 -9.64 0.32
CA TYR A 164 -7.00 -10.38 1.58
C TYR A 164 -7.41 -9.52 2.77
N VAL A 165 -7.09 -8.24 2.73
CA VAL A 165 -7.45 -7.28 3.78
C VAL A 165 -8.96 -7.10 3.81
N ASP A 166 -9.58 -6.83 2.66
CA ASP A 166 -11.02 -6.62 2.53
C ASP A 166 -11.80 -7.85 2.99
N GLY A 167 -11.39 -9.05 2.56
CA GLY A 167 -12.03 -10.29 2.96
C GLY A 167 -11.96 -10.54 4.47
N LEU A 168 -10.81 -10.29 5.10
CA LEU A 168 -10.66 -10.43 6.56
C LEU A 168 -11.34 -9.30 7.33
N ALA A 169 -11.33 -8.06 6.82
CA ALA A 169 -12.04 -6.92 7.39
C ALA A 169 -13.56 -7.16 7.41
N GLN A 170 -14.11 -7.73 6.34
CA GLN A 170 -15.52 -8.10 6.29
C GLN A 170 -15.88 -9.15 7.36
N LYS A 171 -15.04 -10.17 7.56
CA LYS A 171 -15.25 -11.17 8.62
C LYS A 171 -15.15 -10.55 10.01
N PHE A 172 -14.14 -9.72 10.23
CA PHE A 172 -13.95 -8.98 11.48
C PHE A 172 -15.18 -8.13 11.82
N GLN A 173 -15.67 -7.34 10.86
CA GLN A 173 -16.90 -6.53 11.00
C GLN A 173 -18.13 -7.40 11.26
N THR A 174 -18.27 -8.54 10.56
CA THR A 174 -19.39 -9.47 10.77
C THR A 174 -19.44 -10.00 12.20
N TRP A 175 -18.29 -10.35 12.78
CA TRP A 175 -18.24 -10.79 14.17
C TRP A 175 -18.54 -9.66 15.14
N LEU A 176 -18.01 -8.46 14.92
CA LEU A 176 -18.39 -7.29 15.72
C LEU A 176 -19.90 -7.02 15.67
N GLN A 177 -20.58 -7.41 14.59
CA GLN A 177 -22.03 -7.28 14.41
C GLN A 177 -22.83 -8.53 14.80
N THR A 178 -22.19 -9.56 15.36
CA THR A 178 -22.88 -10.76 15.84
C THR A 178 -23.23 -10.58 17.32
N PRO A 179 -24.51 -10.35 17.70
CA PRO A 179 -24.86 -9.93 19.06
C PRO A 179 -24.48 -10.92 20.16
N THR A 180 -24.41 -12.20 19.80
CA THR A 180 -24.15 -13.33 20.70
C THR A 180 -22.67 -13.69 20.82
N ILE A 181 -21.77 -13.05 20.07
CA ILE A 181 -20.34 -13.36 20.16
C ILE A 181 -19.75 -12.75 21.45
N ASP A 182 -19.06 -13.57 22.22
CA ASP A 182 -18.22 -13.10 23.32
C ASP A 182 -16.76 -12.89 22.86
N PHE A 183 -15.96 -12.26 23.71
CA PHE A 183 -14.57 -11.96 23.39
C PHE A 183 -13.72 -13.22 23.14
N THR A 184 -13.96 -14.29 23.90
CA THR A 184 -13.21 -15.55 23.76
C THR A 184 -13.46 -16.19 22.39
N LYS A 185 -14.73 -16.24 21.98
CA LYS A 185 -15.13 -16.76 20.67
C LYS A 185 -14.61 -15.88 19.55
N PHE A 186 -14.70 -14.57 19.68
CA PHE A 186 -14.13 -13.61 18.73
C PHE A 186 -12.62 -13.83 18.53
N GLN A 187 -11.87 -13.95 19.62
CA GLN A 187 -10.43 -14.20 19.57
C GLN A 187 -10.11 -15.56 18.92
N SER A 188 -10.86 -16.60 19.28
CA SER A 188 -10.69 -17.95 18.70
C SER A 188 -10.95 -17.96 17.20
N ASP A 189 -12.02 -17.30 16.75
CA ASP A 189 -12.38 -17.23 15.32
C ASP A 189 -11.33 -16.44 14.54
N TRP A 190 -10.91 -15.29 15.06
CA TRP A 190 -9.86 -14.48 14.44
C TRP A 190 -8.53 -15.20 14.33
N ALA A 191 -8.12 -15.88 15.40
CA ALA A 191 -6.90 -16.70 15.40
C ALA A 191 -6.99 -17.83 14.36
N GLY A 192 -8.16 -18.45 14.23
CA GLY A 192 -8.43 -19.48 13.22
C GLY A 192 -8.30 -18.95 11.79
N GLU A 193 -8.87 -17.78 11.50
CA GLU A 193 -8.77 -17.15 10.17
C GLU A 193 -7.34 -16.76 9.82
N LEU A 194 -6.60 -16.14 10.74
CA LEU A 194 -5.18 -15.81 10.52
C LEU A 194 -4.31 -17.05 10.33
N ALA A 195 -4.58 -18.13 11.07
CA ALA A 195 -3.88 -19.40 10.88
C ALA A 195 -4.18 -20.01 9.51
N SER A 196 -5.44 -19.99 9.09
CA SER A 196 -5.87 -20.45 7.76
C SER A 196 -5.21 -19.65 6.64
N LEU A 197 -5.13 -18.31 6.77
CA LEU A 197 -4.44 -17.46 5.81
C LEU A 197 -2.97 -17.88 5.67
N THR A 198 -2.23 -17.99 6.78
CA THR A 198 -0.80 -18.38 6.73
C THR A 198 -0.55 -19.78 6.19
N ALA A 199 -1.48 -20.71 6.40
CA ALA A 199 -1.33 -22.08 5.92
C ALA A 199 -1.52 -22.19 4.40
N ASN A 200 -2.31 -21.29 3.81
CA ASN A 200 -2.75 -21.40 2.42
C ASN A 200 -2.17 -20.33 1.49
N VAL A 201 -1.70 -19.20 2.02
CA VAL A 201 -1.23 -18.06 1.23
C VAL A 201 0.25 -17.79 1.56
N PRO A 202 1.19 -18.17 0.69
CA PRO A 202 2.60 -17.83 0.90
C PRO A 202 2.80 -16.32 0.74
N VAL A 203 3.85 -15.81 1.39
CA VAL A 203 4.20 -14.37 1.39
C VAL A 203 4.25 -13.78 -0.02
N GLY A 204 4.85 -14.48 -1.00
CA GLY A 204 4.96 -13.98 -2.38
C GLY A 204 3.63 -13.85 -3.13
N SER A 205 2.56 -14.50 -2.66
CA SER A 205 1.19 -14.33 -3.18
C SER A 205 0.38 -13.33 -2.37
N LEU A 206 0.72 -13.16 -1.08
CA LEU A 206 0.10 -12.18 -0.19
C LEU A 206 0.51 -10.75 -0.54
N THR A 207 1.76 -10.56 -0.95
CA THR A 207 2.35 -9.23 -1.12
C THR A 207 2.89 -8.98 -2.51
N SER A 208 2.81 -7.72 -2.93
CA SER A 208 3.62 -7.21 -4.04
C SER A 208 4.81 -6.43 -3.50
N ASP A 209 6.01 -6.76 -3.99
CA ASP A 209 7.22 -5.97 -3.75
C ASP A 209 7.12 -4.64 -4.51
N LEU A 210 7.03 -3.55 -3.75
CA LEU A 210 7.03 -2.16 -4.19
C LEU A 210 8.44 -1.57 -4.23
N THR A 211 9.51 -2.37 -4.05
CA THR A 211 10.89 -1.90 -4.20
C THR A 211 11.55 -2.29 -5.53
N PRO A 212 12.24 -1.33 -6.16
CA PRO A 212 11.90 0.09 -6.18
C PRO A 212 10.70 0.30 -7.12
N ALA A 213 9.58 0.80 -6.61
CA ALA A 213 8.66 1.57 -7.43
C ALA A 213 9.39 2.87 -7.74
N VAL A 214 9.93 2.95 -8.95
CA VAL A 214 10.44 4.20 -9.50
C VAL A 214 9.32 5.24 -9.39
N ASP A 215 9.55 6.37 -8.72
CA ASP A 215 8.59 7.47 -8.75
C ASP A 215 8.51 8.00 -10.17
N LEU A 216 7.35 7.85 -10.78
CA LEU A 216 7.08 8.31 -12.13
C LEU A 216 6.60 9.76 -12.19
N THR A 217 6.42 10.43 -11.05
CA THR A 217 5.92 11.80 -11.02
C THR A 217 6.87 12.74 -11.78
N GLY A 218 6.35 13.44 -12.78
CA GLY A 218 7.12 14.38 -13.59
C GLY A 218 6.81 14.29 -15.08
N LYS A 219 7.62 15.01 -15.86
CA LYS A 219 7.52 15.07 -17.31
C LYS A 219 8.51 14.12 -17.95
N TRP A 220 8.05 13.41 -18.96
CA TRP A 220 8.82 12.39 -19.66
C TRP A 220 8.75 12.63 -21.15
N LYS A 221 9.88 12.49 -21.82
CA LYS A 221 9.99 12.75 -23.25
C LYS A 221 10.77 11.67 -23.97
N GLY A 222 10.15 11.12 -25.01
CA GLY A 222 10.78 10.24 -25.98
C GLY A 222 10.85 10.92 -27.34
N THR A 223 11.97 10.71 -28.04
CA THR A 223 12.14 11.23 -29.40
C THR A 223 12.47 10.11 -30.36
N ASN A 224 12.00 10.20 -31.60
CA ASN A 224 12.15 9.13 -32.61
C ASN A 224 11.53 7.79 -32.16
N CYS A 225 10.42 7.83 -31.44
CA CYS A 225 9.65 6.62 -31.11
C CYS A 225 9.05 6.05 -32.39
N ILE A 226 9.16 4.72 -32.59
CA ILE A 226 8.69 4.05 -33.80
C ILE A 226 7.55 3.08 -33.46
N PHE A 227 6.38 3.29 -34.04
CA PHE A 227 5.24 2.38 -33.91
C PHE A 227 4.54 2.22 -35.25
N TYR A 228 3.52 1.38 -35.28
CA TYR A 228 2.80 1.00 -36.48
C TYR A 228 1.30 1.18 -36.29
N ASN A 229 0.67 1.80 -37.27
CA ASN A 229 -0.79 1.80 -37.36
C ASN A 229 -1.26 0.54 -38.07
N LEU A 230 -2.27 -0.09 -37.49
CA LEU A 230 -2.87 -1.30 -38.03
C LEU A 230 -4.01 -0.97 -39.02
N ASN A 231 -4.20 -1.82 -40.03
CA ASN A 231 -5.38 -1.78 -40.90
C ASN A 231 -6.55 -2.60 -40.30
N LEU A 232 -7.68 -2.67 -41.03
CA LEU A 232 -8.88 -3.42 -40.63
C LEU A 232 -8.67 -4.94 -40.53
N TYR A 233 -7.52 -5.46 -40.96
CA TYR A 233 -7.12 -6.87 -40.89
C TYR A 233 -6.10 -7.14 -39.78
N GLY A 234 -5.70 -6.11 -39.02
CA GLY A 234 -4.67 -6.21 -37.98
C GLY A 234 -3.25 -6.27 -38.52
N GLU A 235 -3.03 -5.89 -39.77
CA GLU A 235 -1.70 -5.83 -40.38
C GLU A 235 -1.13 -4.42 -40.24
N ARG A 236 0.20 -4.33 -40.02
CA ARG A 236 0.91 -3.04 -40.01
C ARG A 236 0.80 -2.37 -41.38
N ALA A 237 0.14 -1.22 -41.44
CA ALA A 237 -0.07 -0.47 -42.69
C ALA A 237 0.87 0.73 -42.81
N TYR A 238 1.17 1.40 -41.70
CA TYR A 238 2.08 2.53 -41.67
C TYR A 238 3.10 2.37 -40.57
N LYS A 239 4.36 2.70 -40.88
CA LYS A 239 5.39 2.97 -39.89
C LYS A 239 5.36 4.45 -39.55
N VAL A 240 5.20 4.77 -38.27
CA VAL A 240 5.14 6.14 -37.76
C VAL A 240 6.38 6.40 -36.92
N THR A 241 7.05 7.54 -37.15
CA THR A 241 8.11 8.05 -36.28
C THR A 241 7.59 9.30 -35.59
N ALA A 242 7.58 9.33 -34.25
CA ALA A 242 6.99 10.42 -33.47
C ALA A 242 7.88 10.86 -32.30
N ASP A 243 7.60 12.06 -31.79
CA ASP A 243 7.99 12.44 -30.43
C ASP A 243 6.80 12.14 -29.50
N VAL A 244 7.10 11.69 -28.29
CA VAL A 244 6.09 11.34 -27.28
C VAL A 244 6.41 12.09 -25.99
N THR A 245 5.40 12.71 -25.38
CA THR A 245 5.53 13.30 -24.05
C THR A 245 4.49 12.72 -23.11
N MET A 246 4.87 12.57 -21.83
CA MET A 246 3.94 12.22 -20.76
C MET A 246 4.14 13.18 -19.58
N ASP A 247 3.04 13.63 -18.97
CA ASP A 247 3.04 14.32 -17.69
C ASP A 247 2.31 13.45 -16.68
N LEU A 248 3.07 12.88 -15.73
CA LEU A 248 2.61 11.83 -14.83
C LEU A 248 2.56 12.31 -13.37
N LYS A 249 1.56 11.83 -12.65
CA LYS A 249 1.40 11.96 -11.20
C LYS A 249 1.16 10.59 -10.60
N GLN A 250 2.03 10.20 -9.66
CA GLN A 250 1.92 8.93 -8.97
C GLN A 250 1.35 9.12 -7.56
N ASN A 251 0.37 8.30 -7.20
CA ASN A 251 -0.12 8.14 -5.83
C ASN A 251 -0.18 6.66 -5.48
N GLY A 252 0.81 6.17 -4.74
CA GLY A 252 0.99 4.73 -4.51
C GLY A 252 1.29 4.02 -5.83
N ARG A 253 0.42 3.06 -6.21
CA ARG A 253 0.50 2.32 -7.48
C ARG A 253 -0.24 2.99 -8.62
N SER A 254 -1.17 3.88 -8.33
CA SER A 254 -1.95 4.57 -9.36
C SER A 254 -1.09 5.67 -9.97
N VAL A 255 -0.98 5.64 -11.30
CA VAL A 255 -0.30 6.66 -12.08
C VAL A 255 -1.33 7.28 -13.00
N THR A 256 -1.54 8.58 -12.83
CA THR A 256 -2.47 9.36 -13.65
C THR A 256 -1.68 10.39 -14.45
N GLY A 257 -2.21 10.82 -15.58
CA GLY A 257 -1.48 11.79 -16.39
C GLY A 257 -2.08 12.05 -17.75
N VAL A 258 -1.27 12.62 -18.62
CA VAL A 258 -1.58 12.81 -20.03
C VAL A 258 -0.42 12.30 -20.88
N MET A 259 -0.75 11.74 -22.04
CA MET A 259 0.18 11.34 -23.08
C MET A 259 -0.13 12.14 -24.34
N ASP A 260 0.90 12.70 -24.96
CA ASP A 260 0.82 13.34 -26.27
C ASP A 260 1.78 12.65 -27.23
N ILE A 261 1.30 12.38 -28.45
CA ILE A 261 2.08 11.84 -29.55
C ILE A 261 2.08 12.85 -30.68
N TYR A 262 3.28 13.20 -31.15
CA TYR A 262 3.52 14.14 -32.24
C TYR A 262 4.18 13.42 -33.41
N PRO A 263 3.41 12.90 -34.38
CA PRO A 263 3.96 12.26 -35.58
C PRO A 263 4.87 13.23 -36.36
N ARG A 264 6.10 12.78 -36.65
CA ARG A 264 7.09 13.55 -37.44
C ARG A 264 7.22 13.05 -38.86
N SER A 265 7.10 11.74 -39.04
CA SER A 265 7.08 11.12 -40.36
C SER A 265 6.24 9.86 -40.35
N GLN A 266 5.71 9.53 -41.51
CA GLN A 266 4.94 8.33 -41.74
C GLN A 266 5.30 7.72 -43.08
N GLU A 267 5.49 6.41 -43.09
CA GLU A 267 5.84 5.63 -44.28
C GLU A 267 4.81 4.50 -44.44
N ARG A 268 4.21 4.40 -45.63
CA ARG A 268 3.32 3.27 -45.95
C ARG A 268 4.15 2.01 -46.17
N LEU A 269 3.73 0.90 -45.55
CA LEU A 269 4.39 -0.39 -45.77
C LEU A 269 3.96 -1.00 -47.12
N PRO A 270 4.91 -1.56 -47.89
CA PRO A 270 4.64 -2.07 -49.24
C PRO A 270 3.75 -3.33 -49.19
N GLY A 271 2.80 -3.42 -50.11
CA GLY A 271 1.96 -4.61 -50.28
C GLY A 271 0.83 -4.76 -49.27
N ILE A 272 0.57 -3.76 -48.41
CA ILE A 272 -0.50 -3.77 -47.40
C ILE A 272 -1.61 -2.78 -47.77
N ASP A 273 -2.86 -3.15 -47.44
CA ASP A 273 -4.02 -2.28 -47.57
C ASP A 273 -3.90 -1.02 -46.70
N LEU A 274 -4.53 0.07 -47.15
CA LEU A 274 -4.42 1.36 -46.48
C LEU A 274 -4.99 1.29 -45.05
N GLY A 275 -4.15 1.62 -44.06
CA GLY A 275 -4.59 1.92 -42.70
C GLY A 275 -5.06 3.37 -42.56
N VAL A 276 -5.43 3.75 -41.34
CA VAL A 276 -5.70 5.15 -40.99
C VAL A 276 -4.37 5.82 -40.61
N PRO A 277 -4.01 6.97 -41.21
CA PRO A 277 -2.84 7.72 -40.78
C PRO A 277 -2.93 8.18 -39.32
N GLU A 278 -1.81 8.18 -38.58
CA GLU A 278 -1.82 8.66 -37.19
C GLU A 278 -1.87 10.19 -37.15
N PRO A 279 -2.91 10.81 -36.58
CA PRO A 279 -2.89 12.24 -36.29
C PRO A 279 -2.05 12.51 -35.04
N GLU A 280 -1.85 13.79 -34.69
CA GLU A 280 -1.46 14.13 -33.33
C GLU A 280 -2.49 13.55 -32.36
N HIS A 281 -2.01 12.89 -31.31
CA HIS A 281 -2.83 12.10 -30.42
C HIS A 281 -2.66 12.59 -28.98
N HIS A 282 -3.76 12.84 -28.29
CA HIS A 282 -3.80 13.21 -26.87
C HIS A 282 -4.66 12.21 -26.10
N SER A 283 -4.10 11.62 -25.05
CA SER A 283 -4.81 10.65 -24.20
C SER A 283 -4.64 10.95 -22.72
N SER A 284 -5.69 10.72 -21.94
CA SER A 284 -5.55 10.59 -20.49
C SER A 284 -4.93 9.24 -20.13
N ILE A 285 -4.02 9.25 -19.16
CA ILE A 285 -3.45 8.06 -18.56
C ILE A 285 -4.18 7.77 -17.25
N ASP A 286 -4.68 6.55 -17.13
CA ASP A 286 -5.03 5.90 -15.87
C ASP A 286 -4.35 4.53 -15.87
N GLY A 287 -3.27 4.43 -15.10
CA GLY A 287 -2.35 3.30 -15.14
C GLY A 287 -1.92 2.85 -13.76
N THR A 288 -1.17 1.75 -13.76
CA THR A 288 -0.60 1.18 -12.54
C THR A 288 0.89 0.92 -12.68
N ILE A 289 1.64 1.21 -11.62
CA ILE A 289 3.04 0.80 -11.46
C ILE A 289 3.15 -0.31 -10.41
N SER A 290 3.99 -1.30 -10.71
CA SER A 290 4.38 -2.39 -9.83
C SER A 290 5.89 -2.58 -9.93
N SER A 291 6.63 -2.22 -8.86
CA SER A 291 8.08 -2.11 -8.88
C SER A 291 8.53 -1.28 -10.11
N THR A 292 9.28 -1.86 -11.03
CA THR A 292 9.76 -1.20 -12.23
C THR A 292 8.83 -1.31 -13.45
N ARG A 293 7.59 -1.76 -13.31
CA ARG A 293 6.68 -1.97 -14.45
C ARG A 293 5.48 -1.05 -14.39
N PHE A 294 5.37 -0.16 -15.36
CA PHE A 294 4.25 0.74 -15.53
C PHE A 294 3.42 0.31 -16.73
N SER A 295 2.09 0.25 -16.57
CA SER A 295 1.19 -0.04 -17.68
C SER A 295 -0.11 0.72 -17.56
N PHE A 296 -0.68 1.06 -18.70
CA PHE A 296 -1.99 1.70 -18.83
C PHE A 296 -2.64 1.28 -20.15
N THR A 297 -3.95 1.54 -20.26
CA THR A 297 -4.70 1.29 -21.49
C THR A 297 -5.27 2.60 -22.00
N VAL A 298 -5.17 2.83 -23.31
CA VAL A 298 -5.77 3.97 -24.00
C VAL A 298 -6.89 3.49 -24.92
N GLY A 299 -7.98 4.27 -24.98
CA GLY A 299 -9.07 4.04 -25.91
C GLY A 299 -9.72 2.66 -25.75
N LYS A 300 -9.96 1.98 -26.88
CA LYS A 300 -10.68 0.69 -26.93
C LYS A 300 -9.77 -0.54 -26.96
N GLY A 301 -8.46 -0.40 -26.75
CA GLY A 301 -7.60 -1.58 -26.77
C GLY A 301 -6.09 -1.35 -26.79
N GLU A 302 -5.57 -0.13 -26.69
CA GLU A 302 -4.11 0.05 -26.77
C GLU A 302 -3.49 -0.13 -25.39
N LYS A 303 -2.73 -1.22 -25.22
CA LYS A 303 -2.01 -1.48 -23.98
C LYS A 303 -0.59 -0.97 -24.08
N TRP A 304 -0.26 -0.02 -23.22
CA TRP A 304 1.06 0.55 -23.08
C TRP A 304 1.78 -0.09 -21.89
N GLU A 305 3.00 -0.55 -22.11
CA GLU A 305 3.80 -1.26 -21.10
C GLU A 305 5.23 -0.73 -21.09
N PHE A 306 5.71 -0.37 -19.91
CA PHE A 306 7.01 0.23 -19.69
C PHE A 306 7.77 -0.49 -18.57
N GLN A 307 9.05 -0.68 -18.81
CA GLN A 307 10.07 -0.97 -17.81
C GLN A 307 10.73 0.35 -17.40
N CYS A 308 10.69 0.68 -16.11
CA CYS A 308 11.06 1.97 -15.56
C CYS A 308 12.35 1.89 -14.72
N LEU A 309 13.17 2.92 -14.85
CA LEU A 309 14.30 3.28 -14.00
C LEU A 309 14.11 4.73 -13.52
N SER A 310 14.87 5.15 -12.51
CA SER A 310 14.75 6.48 -11.87
C SER A 310 14.65 7.68 -12.82
N ARG A 311 15.23 7.59 -14.02
CA ARG A 311 15.22 8.69 -15.01
C ARG A 311 14.91 8.25 -16.44
N SER A 312 14.52 6.99 -16.65
CA SER A 312 14.22 6.48 -17.99
C SER A 312 13.13 5.42 -17.94
N MET A 313 12.25 5.41 -18.92
CA MET A 313 11.35 4.29 -19.16
C MET A 313 11.50 3.78 -20.59
N ARG A 314 11.48 2.46 -20.73
CA ARG A 314 11.57 1.77 -22.01
C ARG A 314 10.34 0.89 -22.16
N GLY A 315 9.61 1.01 -23.25
CA GLY A 315 8.34 0.34 -23.39
C GLY A 315 7.89 0.06 -24.82
N LYS A 316 6.68 -0.47 -24.91
CA LYS A 316 5.96 -0.80 -26.13
C LYS A 316 4.47 -0.49 -25.97
N VAL A 317 3.79 -0.46 -27.11
CA VAL A 317 2.33 -0.51 -27.21
C VAL A 317 1.90 -1.76 -27.97
N SER A 318 0.79 -2.37 -27.54
CA SER A 318 0.16 -3.51 -28.20
C SER A 318 -1.32 -3.24 -28.41
N ASN A 319 -1.86 -3.63 -29.56
CA ASN A 319 -3.30 -3.55 -29.81
C ASN A 319 -4.02 -4.78 -29.22
N LEU A 320 -5.02 -4.54 -28.37
CA LEU A 320 -5.92 -5.53 -27.77
C LEU A 320 -7.30 -5.53 -28.44
N ASP A 321 -7.58 -4.64 -29.40
CA ASP A 321 -8.83 -4.67 -30.16
C ASP A 321 -8.85 -5.85 -31.13
N LEU A 322 -9.50 -6.94 -30.72
CA LEU A 322 -9.67 -8.15 -31.52
C LEU A 322 -10.88 -8.09 -32.48
N ASN A 323 -11.69 -7.02 -32.42
CA ASN A 323 -12.92 -6.91 -33.20
C ASN A 323 -12.70 -6.09 -34.47
N TYR A 324 -12.05 -4.93 -34.36
CA TYR A 324 -11.79 -4.05 -35.50
C TYR A 324 -10.31 -3.98 -35.88
N PHE A 325 -9.43 -4.46 -34.99
CA PHE A 325 -7.97 -4.42 -35.16
C PHE A 325 -7.41 -3.02 -35.41
N LEU A 326 -8.19 -1.97 -35.11
CA LEU A 326 -7.80 -0.59 -35.26
C LEU A 326 -7.02 -0.16 -34.01
N GLY A 327 -5.86 0.45 -34.21
CA GLY A 327 -5.00 0.93 -33.13
C GLY A 327 -3.53 0.91 -33.54
N VAL A 328 -2.67 1.07 -32.55
CA VAL A 328 -1.21 1.06 -32.71
C VAL A 328 -0.56 -0.15 -32.07
N GLU A 329 0.55 -0.59 -32.65
CA GLU A 329 1.46 -1.56 -32.06
C GLU A 329 2.92 -1.18 -32.29
N SER A 330 3.83 -1.76 -31.51
CA SER A 330 5.26 -1.48 -31.63
C SER A 330 6.11 -2.66 -31.21
N GLU A 331 7.38 -2.65 -31.61
CA GLU A 331 8.39 -3.58 -31.09
C GLU A 331 8.74 -3.28 -29.63
N GLU A 332 9.33 -4.26 -28.95
CA GLU A 332 9.82 -4.10 -27.57
C GLU A 332 10.86 -2.97 -27.46
N GLY A 333 10.55 -1.97 -26.65
CA GLY A 333 11.44 -0.84 -26.42
C GLY A 333 11.48 0.19 -27.54
N ALA A 334 10.45 0.21 -28.39
CA ALA A 334 10.19 1.27 -29.35
C ALA A 334 10.05 2.66 -28.73
N PHE A 335 9.63 2.72 -27.47
CA PHE A 335 9.52 3.95 -26.71
C PHE A 335 10.63 4.00 -25.68
N LEU A 336 11.51 5.00 -25.80
CA LEU A 336 12.49 5.34 -24.78
C LEU A 336 12.21 6.77 -24.34
N LEU A 337 11.64 6.94 -23.15
CA LEU A 337 11.35 8.25 -22.58
C LEU A 337 12.31 8.53 -21.44
N ILE A 338 12.79 9.78 -21.38
CA ILE A 338 13.70 10.29 -20.36
C ILE A 338 12.96 11.38 -19.57
N MET A 339 13.17 11.42 -18.26
CA MET A 339 12.61 12.46 -17.41
C MET A 339 13.26 13.82 -17.71
N GLU A 340 12.43 14.84 -17.94
CA GLU A 340 12.85 16.24 -18.09
C GLU A 340 13.28 16.86 -16.76
#